data_AF-A0A9X3HZA5-F1
#
_entry.id   AF-A0A9X3HZA5-F1
#
_cell.length_a   1.000
_cell.length_b   1.000
_cell.length_c   1.000
_cell.angle_alpha   90.00
_cell.angle_beta   90.00
_cell.angle_gamma   90.00
#
_symmetry.space_group_name_H-M   'P 1'
#
loop_
_entity.id
_entity.type
_entity.pdbx_description
1 polymer ?
#
loop_
_entity_poly.entity_id
_entity_poly.type
_entity_poly.pdbx_seq_one_letter_code
_entity_poly.pdbx_strand_id
1 'polypeptide(L)' 'DATGAWNYEIDNTDSSVQSLSEGETRTETFQVLSEDGTTHNIVITITGVNDLPSIVSGASDDATEDAVVDLDT' A
#
# COMPACT_ATOMS: atom_id res chain seq x y z
N ASP A 1 -14.20 21.40 -17.93
CA ASP A 1 -15.60 21.73 -17.59
C ASP A 1 -15.60 22.92 -16.63
N ALA A 2 -16.75 23.57 -16.40
CA ALA A 2 -16.86 24.71 -15.48
C ALA A 2 -17.26 24.29 -14.05
N THR A 3 -17.24 22.99 -13.74
CA THR A 3 -17.80 22.45 -12.49
C THR A 3 -16.75 22.22 -11.41
N GLY A 4 -15.46 22.24 -11.77
CA GLY A 4 -14.37 21.93 -10.83
C GLY A 4 -14.37 20.45 -10.41
N ALA A 5 -14.94 19.57 -11.23
CA ALA A 5 -14.95 18.13 -10.97
C ALA A 5 -13.53 17.58 -11.13
N TRP A 6 -13.06 16.85 -10.11
CA TRP A 6 -11.80 16.13 -10.13
C TRP A 6 -12.04 14.67 -9.74
N ASN A 7 -11.22 13.79 -10.29
CA ASN A 7 -11.23 12.36 -9.99
C ASN A 7 -9.81 11.94 -9.63
N TYR A 8 -9.68 11.22 -8.54
CA TYR A 8 -8.42 10.64 -8.10
C TYR A 8 -8.56 9.12 -8.12
N GLU A 9 -7.66 8.45 -8.85
CA GLU A 9 -7.60 6.99 -8.92
C GLU A 9 -6.19 6.55 -8.55
N ILE A 10 -6.12 5.47 -7.76
CA ILE A 10 -4.88 4.84 -7.36
C ILE A 10 -5.02 3.33 -7.54
N ASP A 11 -4.04 2.71 -8.19
CA ASP A 11 -3.97 1.27 -8.29
C ASP A 11 -3.43 0.70 -6.98
N ASN A 12 -4.30 0.07 -6.19
CA ASN A 12 -3.91 -0.54 -4.92
C ASN A 12 -3.00 -1.77 -5.10
N THR A 13 -2.83 -2.27 -6.32
CA THR A 13 -1.89 -3.36 -6.64
C THR A 13 -0.50 -2.86 -7.02
N ASP A 14 -0.32 -1.54 -7.17
CA ASP A 14 0.98 -0.93 -7.43
C ASP A 14 1.93 -1.18 -6.24
N SER A 15 3.13 -1.68 -6.54
CA SER A 15 4.12 -2.05 -5.54
C SER A 15 4.57 -0.86 -4.69
N SER A 16 4.51 0.37 -5.21
CA SER A 16 4.86 1.59 -4.48
C SER A 16 3.84 1.98 -3.41
N VAL A 17 2.59 1.54 -3.54
CA VAL A 17 1.53 1.75 -2.54
C VAL A 17 1.51 0.59 -1.57
N GLN A 18 1.68 -0.63 -2.06
CA GLN A 18 1.79 -1.86 -1.26
C GLN A 18 3.05 -1.87 -0.37
N SER A 19 4.09 -1.12 -0.72
CA SER A 19 5.28 -1.00 0.12
C SER A 19 5.11 -0.08 1.33
N LEU A 20 4.02 0.69 1.42
CA LEU A 20 3.76 1.57 2.56
C LEU A 20 3.41 0.73 3.77
N SER A 21 4.23 0.84 4.82
CA SER A 21 3.99 0.16 6.09
C SER A 21 2.73 0.69 6.77
N GLU A 22 2.20 -0.03 7.76
CA GLU A 22 1.07 0.46 8.57
C GLU A 22 1.38 1.85 9.16
N GLY A 23 0.53 2.82 8.84
CA GLY A 23 0.67 4.20 9.30
C GLY A 23 1.74 5.02 8.56
N GLU A 24 2.48 4.43 7.62
CA GLU A 24 3.35 5.17 6.71
C GLU A 24 2.49 5.95 5.71
N THR A 25 2.88 7.20 5.44
CA THR A 25 2.10 8.08 4.57
C THR A 25 2.88 8.53 3.35
N ARG A 26 2.20 8.55 2.21
CA ARG A 26 2.68 9.18 0.96
C ARG A 26 1.74 10.33 0.61
N THR A 27 2.30 11.49 0.29
CA THR A 27 1.52 12.66 -0.10
C THR A 27 1.71 12.95 -1.58
N GLU A 28 0.60 13.16 -2.28
CA GLU A 28 0.57 13.66 -3.66
C GLU A 28 -0.07 15.04 -3.68
N THR A 29 0.50 15.95 -4.48
CA THR A 29 -0.02 17.32 -4.63
C THR A 29 -0.27 17.60 -6.09
N PHE A 30 -1.51 17.96 -6.41
CA PHE A 30 -1.96 18.33 -7.74
C PHE A 30 -2.31 19.81 -7.75
N GLN A 31 -1.59 20.60 -8.55
CA GLN A 31 -1.90 22.00 -8.74
C GLN A 31 -2.95 22.14 -9.85
N VAL A 32 -4.03 22.86 -9.55
CA VAL A 32 -5.05 23.25 -10.52
C VAL A 32 -5.04 24.76 -10.71
N LEU A 33 -5.40 25.19 -11.92
CA LEU A 33 -5.48 26.59 -12.32
C LEU A 33 -6.95 26.91 -12.61
N SER A 34 -7.49 27.92 -11.95
CA SER A 34 -8.82 28.46 -12.27
C SER A 34 -8.76 29.37 -13.49
N GLU A 35 -9.92 29.64 -14.08
CA GLU A 35 -10.04 30.49 -15.27
C GLU A 35 -9.56 31.94 -15.04
N ASP A 36 -9.61 32.42 -13.79
CA ASP A 36 -9.08 33.71 -13.38
C ASP A 36 -7.56 33.73 -13.16
N GLY A 37 -6.88 32.61 -13.35
CA GLY A 37 -5.43 32.47 -13.18
C GLY A 37 -4.98 32.15 -11.75
N THR A 38 -5.90 31.99 -10.80
CA THR A 38 -5.57 31.58 -9.42
C THR A 38 -5.16 30.11 -9.38
N THR A 39 -4.13 29.79 -8.60
CA THR A 39 -3.69 28.41 -8.39
C THR A 39 -4.22 27.85 -7.08
N HIS A 40 -4.59 26.57 -7.10
CA HIS A 40 -5.01 25.83 -5.92
C HIS A 40 -4.30 24.47 -5.89
N ASN A 41 -3.93 24.01 -4.70
CA ASN A 41 -3.33 22.69 -4.51
C ASN A 41 -4.37 21.74 -3.94
N ILE A 42 -4.54 20.59 -4.60
CA ILE A 42 -5.26 19.43 -4.08
C ILE A 42 -4.20 18.50 -3.48
N VAL A 43 -4.31 18.24 -2.18
CA VAL A 43 -3.36 17.40 -1.44
C VAL A 43 -4.05 16.08 -1.10
N ILE A 44 -3.50 14.98 -1.59
CA ILE A 44 -3.96 13.62 -1.32
C ILE A 44 -2.95 12.95 -0.40
N THR A 45 -3.43 12.40 0.71
CA THR A 45 -2.61 11.61 1.66
C THR A 45 -3.03 10.17 1.59
N ILE A 46 -2.11 9.31 1.20
CA ILE A 46 -2.27 7.85 1.16
C ILE A 46 -1.63 7.32 2.44
N THR A 47 -2.35 6.47 3.16
CA THR A 47 -1.86 5.83 4.39
C THR A 47 -1.77 4.33 4.17
N GLY A 48 -0.60 3.75 4.40
CA GLY A 48 -0.38 2.31 4.34
C GLY A 48 -1.15 1.59 5.45
N VAL A 49 -1.66 0.42 5.10
CA VAL A 49 -2.32 -0.52 6.02
C VAL A 49 -1.65 -1.88 5.87
N ASN A 50 -1.56 -2.66 6.95
CA ASN A 50 -1.07 -4.02 6.83
C ASN A 50 -2.17 -4.93 6.29
N ASP A 51 -1.87 -5.65 5.21
CA ASP A 51 -2.77 -6.69 4.71
C ASP A 51 -2.79 -7.90 5.65
N LEU A 52 -3.92 -8.62 5.64
CA LEU A 52 -4.00 -9.89 6.35
C LEU A 52 -3.03 -10.90 5.73
N PRO A 53 -2.39 -11.77 6.54
CA PRO A 53 -1.50 -12.79 6.00
C PRO A 53 -2.28 -13.70 5.05
N SER A 54 -1.73 -13.93 3.87
CA SER A 54 -2.25 -14.87 2.90
C SER A 54 -1.33 -16.09 2.82
N ILE A 55 -1.86 -17.28 3.10
CA ILE A 55 -1.15 -18.53 2.86
C ILE A 55 -1.40 -18.93 1.40
N VAL A 56 -0.37 -18.82 0.56
CA VAL A 56 -0.40 -19.38 -0.79
C VAL A 56 -0.04 -20.86 -0.66
N SER A 57 -1.03 -21.75 -0.78
CA SER A 57 -0.83 -23.21 -0.76
C SER A 57 0.10 -23.60 -1.92
N GLY A 58 1.36 -23.85 -1.59
CA GLY A 58 2.48 -23.93 -2.54
C GLY A 58 3.84 -23.71 -1.86
N ALA A 59 3.88 -23.12 -0.67
CA ALA A 59 4.97 -23.39 0.26
C ALA A 59 4.81 -24.83 0.74
N SER A 60 5.65 -25.74 0.27
CA SER A 60 5.75 -27.09 0.78
C SER A 60 5.77 -27.05 2.31
N ASP A 61 4.94 -27.90 2.92
CA ASP A 61 4.87 -28.20 4.34
C ASP A 61 6.18 -28.84 4.88
N ASP A 62 7.33 -28.21 4.64
CA ASP A 62 8.63 -28.65 5.17
C ASP A 62 9.07 -27.74 6.32
N ALA A 63 8.13 -27.39 7.20
CA ALA A 63 8.48 -27.06 8.58
C ALA A 63 8.64 -28.39 9.34
N THR A 64 9.74 -29.10 9.10
CA THR A 64 10.18 -30.11 10.05
C THR A 64 10.75 -29.37 11.26
N GLU A 65 9.97 -29.28 12.34
CA GLU A 65 10.54 -29.02 13.66
C GLU A 65 11.59 -30.11 13.92
N ASP A 66 12.83 -29.67 14.11
CA ASP A 66 13.99 -30.49 14.34
C ASP A 66 13.71 -31.48 15.48
N ALA A 67 13.53 -32.75 15.13
CA ALA A 67 13.40 -33.79 16.12
C ALA A 67 14.78 -34.00 16.74
N VAL A 68 15.03 -33.36 17.87
CA VAL A 68 16.11 -33.75 18.79
C VAL A 68 15.88 -35.21 19.17
N VAL A 69 16.59 -36.12 18.50
CA VAL A 69 16.69 -37.51 18.91
C VAL A 69 17.88 -37.61 19.85
N ASP A 70 17.60 -37.41 21.13
CA ASP A 70 18.51 -37.78 22.20
C ASP A 70 18.55 -39.32 22.27
N LEU A 71 19.74 -39.90 22.05
CA LEU A 71 20.00 -41.33 22.25
C LEU A 71 21.03 -41.48 23.37
N ASP A 72 20.65 -41.08 24.57
CA ASP A 72 21.14 -41.73 25.78
C ASP A 72 20.23 -42.94 26.08
N THR A 73 20.71 -44.14 25.77
CA THR A 73 20.66 -45.37 26.60
C THR A 73 21.30 -46.55 25.87
#